data_AF-A0A7C3Z1V0-F1
#
_entry.id   AF-A0A7C3Z1V0-F1
#
_cell.length_a   1.000
_cell.length_b   1.000
_cell.length_c   1.000
_cell.angle_alpha   90.00
_cell.angle_beta   90.00
_cell.angle_gamma   90.00
#
_symmetry.space_group_name_H-M   'P 1'
#
loop_
_entity.id
_entity.type
_entity.pdbx_description
1 polymer ?
#
loop_
_entity_poly.entity_id
_entity_poly.type
_entity_poly.pdbx_seq_one_letter_code
_entity_poly.pdbx_strand_id
1 'polypeptide(L)'
;MTIGFRDDRRAQYGPIIELNDHNPRIPEPRRVERLDHLKLLHFQFVLFSRMLAKQRWYRARELVELGIDQTERINFGYRITRDERQMRLSPIDPEWVAGWRDLGIDLEHFEEEPLYWYDVEVLRLFREKGPAYFAALDLWEVDWEQKRRLASAQGYEDIPEDPISDPRTWEQKLYHAYLARFQRNPFWRDPGDILRLADLGLRKLAKGIGLRRAHLERLGLLAADRQPSPKEEA
;
A
#
# COMPACT_ATOMS: atom_id res chain seq x y z
N MET A 1 0.96 -36.67 -11.67
CA MET A 1 -0.13 -36.39 -10.73
C MET A 1 0.07 -34.98 -10.21
N THR A 2 -0.89 -34.08 -10.40
CA THR A 2 -0.80 -32.68 -9.95
C THR A 2 -1.53 -32.56 -8.61
N ILE A 3 -0.84 -32.04 -7.60
CA ILE A 3 -1.40 -31.79 -6.27
C ILE A 3 -1.46 -30.28 -6.07
N GLY A 4 -2.60 -29.76 -5.62
CA GLY A 4 -2.79 -28.34 -5.31
C GLY A 4 -3.23 -28.18 -3.85
N PHE A 5 -2.66 -27.18 -3.18
CA PHE A 5 -3.03 -26.84 -1.79
C PHE A 5 -4.02 -25.70 -1.79
N ARG A 6 -5.22 -25.93 -1.28
CA ARG A 6 -6.26 -24.90 -1.12
C ARG A 6 -6.48 -24.61 0.36
N ASP A 7 -6.33 -23.35 0.75
CA ASP A 7 -6.79 -22.89 2.07
C ASP A 7 -8.33 -22.88 2.06
N ASP A 8 -8.96 -23.62 2.97
CA ASP A 8 -10.37 -23.98 2.86
C ASP A 8 -11.30 -23.17 3.75
N ARG A 9 -10.83 -22.08 4.39
CA ARG A 9 -11.70 -21.35 5.32
C ARG A 9 -12.50 -20.21 4.67
N ARG A 10 -13.05 -20.54 3.49
CA ARG A 10 -14.08 -19.85 2.71
C ARG A 10 -13.64 -18.58 1.95
N ALA A 11 -12.58 -18.70 1.14
CA ALA A 11 -12.28 -17.69 0.13
C ALA A 11 -13.48 -17.51 -0.83
N GLN A 12 -14.06 -16.32 -0.84
CA GLN A 12 -15.03 -15.89 -1.85
C GLN A 12 -14.29 -15.00 -2.83
N TYR A 13 -14.30 -15.40 -4.10
CA TYR A 13 -13.84 -14.54 -5.18
C TYR A 13 -15.06 -13.72 -5.62
N GLY A 14 -14.92 -12.40 -5.72
CA GLY A 14 -15.97 -11.53 -6.24
C GLY A 14 -16.31 -11.88 -7.70
N PRO A 15 -17.33 -11.24 -8.31
CA PRO A 15 -17.52 -11.32 -9.75
C PRO A 15 -16.20 -10.97 -10.47
N ILE A 16 -15.94 -11.63 -11.60
CA ILE A 16 -14.70 -11.61 -12.42
C ILE A 16 -14.46 -10.22 -13.06
N ILE A 17 -14.43 -9.18 -12.23
CA ILE A 17 -14.19 -7.79 -12.57
C ILE A 17 -13.08 -7.23 -11.67
N GLU A 18 -12.77 -7.87 -10.54
CA GLU A 18 -11.76 -7.39 -9.59
C GLU A 18 -10.43 -8.14 -9.78
N LEU A 19 -9.53 -7.57 -10.60
CA LEU A 19 -8.10 -7.86 -10.70
C LEU A 19 -7.73 -9.32 -11.00
N ASN A 20 -6.94 -9.53 -12.05
CA ASN A 20 -6.43 -10.85 -12.46
C ASN A 20 -5.74 -11.63 -11.31
N ASP A 21 -5.28 -10.93 -10.27
CA ASP A 21 -4.55 -11.49 -9.15
C ASP A 21 -5.39 -12.16 -8.06
N HIS A 22 -6.72 -11.97 -8.07
CA HIS A 22 -7.69 -12.52 -7.11
C HIS A 22 -8.59 -13.59 -7.73
N ASN A 23 -8.00 -14.48 -8.55
CA ASN A 23 -8.70 -15.61 -9.16
C ASN A 23 -8.28 -16.95 -8.53
N PRO A 24 -9.16 -17.96 -8.50
CA PRO A 24 -8.77 -19.31 -8.14
C PRO A 24 -7.73 -19.84 -9.13
N ARG A 25 -6.52 -20.11 -8.64
CA ARG A 25 -5.41 -20.66 -9.45
C ARG A 25 -5.38 -22.20 -9.46
N ILE A 26 -6.24 -22.83 -8.67
CA ILE A 26 -6.32 -24.29 -8.54
C ILE A 26 -7.52 -24.77 -9.38
N PRO A 27 -7.30 -25.64 -10.37
CA PRO A 27 -8.37 -26.26 -11.14
C PRO A 27 -9.35 -27.03 -10.25
N GLU A 28 -10.52 -27.34 -10.79
CA GLU A 28 -11.52 -28.12 -10.07
C GLU A 28 -10.98 -29.53 -9.73
N PRO A 29 -10.94 -29.91 -8.43
CA PRO A 29 -10.29 -31.15 -8.03
C PRO A 29 -11.20 -32.36 -8.25
N ARG A 30 -10.63 -33.48 -8.71
CA ARG A 30 -11.32 -34.79 -8.74
C ARG A 30 -11.44 -35.44 -7.37
N ARG A 31 -10.53 -35.12 -6.45
CA ARG A 31 -10.46 -35.63 -5.07
C ARG A 31 -9.94 -34.52 -4.17
N VAL A 32 -10.54 -34.40 -2.99
CA VAL A 32 -10.13 -33.43 -1.96
C VAL A 32 -9.79 -34.21 -0.71
N GLU A 33 -8.59 -34.00 -0.19
CA GLU A 33 -8.14 -34.51 1.11
C GLU A 33 -7.99 -33.32 2.06
N ARG A 34 -8.58 -33.44 3.25
CA ARG A 34 -8.50 -32.39 4.28
C ARG A 34 -7.29 -32.68 5.16
N LEU A 35 -6.39 -31.70 5.28
CA LEU A 35 -5.27 -31.76 6.20
C LEU A 35 -5.58 -30.87 7.40
N ASP A 36 -5.84 -31.48 8.56
CA ASP A 36 -6.28 -30.73 9.75
C ASP A 36 -5.13 -29.95 10.43
N HIS A 37 -3.87 -30.36 10.18
CA HIS A 37 -2.68 -29.84 10.87
C HIS A 37 -1.55 -29.48 9.89
N LEU A 38 -1.87 -28.78 8.80
CA LEU A 38 -0.85 -28.21 7.92
C LEU A 38 -0.31 -26.90 8.53
N LYS A 39 1.00 -26.82 8.77
CA LYS A 39 1.70 -25.58 9.12
C LYS A 39 2.12 -24.90 7.82
N LEU A 40 1.77 -23.63 7.64
CA LEU A 40 2.18 -22.81 6.51
C LEU A 40 3.15 -21.73 6.98
N LEU A 41 4.33 -21.68 6.36
CA LEU A 41 5.27 -20.58 6.53
C LEU A 41 5.03 -19.54 5.43
N HIS A 42 4.72 -18.30 5.82
CA HIS A 42 4.39 -17.24 4.89
C HIS A 42 5.53 -16.22 4.78
N PHE A 43 6.24 -16.24 3.66
CA PHE A 43 7.47 -15.45 3.44
C PHE A 43 7.20 -14.03 2.90
N GLN A 44 5.95 -13.56 2.88
CA GLN A 44 5.60 -12.26 2.28
C GLN A 44 6.36 -11.08 2.90
N PHE A 45 6.71 -11.14 4.19
CA PHE A 45 7.38 -10.05 4.90
C PHE A 45 8.89 -10.25 5.03
N VAL A 46 9.44 -11.35 4.52
CA VAL A 46 10.88 -11.65 4.63
C VAL A 46 11.70 -10.69 3.76
N LEU A 47 11.29 -10.49 2.51
CA LEU A 47 11.86 -9.49 1.61
C LEU A 47 10.93 -8.28 1.55
N PHE A 48 11.03 -7.41 2.57
CA PHE A 48 10.11 -6.29 2.76
C PHE A 48 10.15 -5.32 1.57
N SER A 49 11.33 -4.99 1.05
CA SER A 49 11.49 -4.11 -0.12
C SER A 49 10.80 -4.67 -1.38
N ARG A 50 10.94 -5.97 -1.64
CA ARG A 50 10.23 -6.69 -2.72
C ARG A 50 8.71 -6.65 -2.53
N MET A 51 8.25 -6.86 -1.30
CA MET A 51 6.83 -6.81 -0.96
C MET A 51 6.24 -5.42 -1.19
N LEU A 52 6.96 -4.36 -0.82
CA LEU A 52 6.56 -2.98 -1.12
C LEU A 52 6.54 -2.70 -2.63
N ALA A 53 7.53 -3.20 -3.39
CA ALA A 53 7.56 -3.08 -4.86
C ALA A 53 6.33 -3.72 -5.50
N LYS A 54 5.99 -4.94 -5.08
CA LYS A 54 4.78 -5.64 -5.50
C LYS A 54 3.51 -4.83 -5.21
N GLN A 55 3.41 -4.23 -4.03
CA GLN A 55 2.22 -3.43 -3.70
C GLN A 55 2.14 -2.12 -4.48
N ARG A 56 3.27 -1.46 -4.78
CA ARG A 56 3.27 -0.29 -5.68
C ARG A 56 2.71 -0.67 -7.06
N TRP A 57 3.13 -1.81 -7.59
CA TRP A 57 2.59 -2.34 -8.84
C TRP A 57 1.09 -2.62 -8.76
N TYR A 58 0.61 -3.30 -7.71
CA TYR A 58 -0.82 -3.52 -7.52
C TYR A 58 -1.62 -2.23 -7.43
N ARG A 59 -1.18 -1.26 -6.63
CA ARG A 59 -1.85 0.05 -6.53
C ARG A 59 -1.94 0.75 -7.88
N ALA A 60 -0.85 0.74 -8.66
CA ALA A 60 -0.81 1.36 -9.99
C ALA A 60 -1.73 0.64 -10.99
N ARG A 61 -1.71 -0.70 -11.01
CA ARG A 61 -2.59 -1.53 -11.84
C ARG A 61 -4.06 -1.32 -11.51
N GLU A 62 -4.41 -1.36 -10.22
CA GLU A 62 -5.77 -1.10 -9.74
C GLU A 62 -6.27 0.29 -10.14
N LEU A 63 -5.41 1.31 -10.07
CA LEU A 63 -5.80 2.65 -10.48
C LEU A 63 -6.10 2.71 -11.98
N VAL A 64 -5.29 2.05 -12.81
CA VAL A 64 -5.50 2.01 -14.27
C VAL A 64 -6.80 1.29 -14.61
N GLU A 65 -7.09 0.19 -13.91
CA GLU A 65 -8.29 -0.62 -14.16
C GLU A 65 -9.58 0.05 -13.65
N LEU A 66 -9.52 0.67 -12.47
CA LEU A 66 -10.71 1.20 -11.78
C LEU A 66 -10.90 2.72 -11.93
N GLY A 67 -9.86 3.43 -12.35
CA GLY A 67 -9.86 4.88 -12.56
C GLY A 67 -9.31 5.70 -11.38
N ILE A 68 -8.91 6.94 -11.71
CA ILE A 68 -8.32 7.94 -10.81
C ILE A 68 -9.13 8.17 -9.53
N ASP A 69 -10.46 8.14 -9.60
CA ASP A 69 -11.35 8.38 -8.47
C ASP A 69 -11.25 7.33 -7.36
N GLN A 70 -10.59 6.19 -7.63
CA GLN A 70 -10.39 5.11 -6.67
C GLN A 70 -9.11 5.23 -5.84
N THR A 71 -8.31 6.28 -6.08
CA THR A 71 -7.01 6.48 -5.43
C THR A 71 -7.07 6.33 -3.90
N GLU A 72 -8.02 6.99 -3.25
CA GLU A 72 -8.14 6.95 -1.78
C GLU A 72 -8.46 5.54 -1.27
N ARG A 73 -9.37 4.84 -1.96
CA ARG A 73 -9.76 3.46 -1.65
C ARG A 73 -8.55 2.53 -1.76
N ILE A 74 -7.78 2.69 -2.83
CA ILE A 74 -6.56 1.90 -3.10
C ILE A 74 -5.51 2.17 -2.01
N ASN A 75 -5.15 3.44 -1.78
CA ASN A 75 -4.18 3.81 -0.75
C ASN A 75 -4.58 3.31 0.64
N PHE A 76 -5.88 3.37 0.97
CA PHE A 76 -6.39 2.87 2.24
C PHE A 76 -6.32 1.34 2.34
N GLY A 77 -6.67 0.61 1.29
CA GLY A 77 -6.64 -0.86 1.29
C GLY A 77 -5.24 -1.42 1.55
N TYR A 78 -4.24 -0.79 0.96
CA TYR A 78 -2.85 -1.21 1.10
C TYR A 78 -2.08 -0.55 2.26
N ARG A 79 -2.78 0.08 3.19
CA ARG A 79 -2.13 0.75 4.33
C ARG A 79 -1.58 -0.21 5.38
N ILE A 80 -2.35 -1.27 5.64
CA ILE A 80 -2.12 -2.17 6.78
C ILE A 80 -0.81 -2.96 6.65
N THR A 81 -0.37 -3.18 5.42
CA THR A 81 0.81 -3.95 5.09
C THR A 81 2.12 -3.19 5.29
N ARG A 82 2.07 -1.87 5.54
CA ARG A 82 3.25 -1.02 5.81
C ARG A 82 3.43 -0.71 7.30
N ASP A 83 2.45 -1.01 8.16
CA ASP A 83 2.50 -0.62 9.57
C ASP A 83 3.24 -1.65 10.42
N GLU A 84 4.50 -1.36 10.73
CA GLU A 84 5.34 -2.21 11.57
C GLU A 84 5.30 -1.86 13.07
N ARG A 85 4.62 -0.77 13.47
CA ARG A 85 4.75 -0.20 14.84
C ARG A 85 4.23 -1.11 15.95
N GLN A 86 3.38 -2.08 15.61
CA GLN A 86 2.84 -3.08 16.54
C GLN A 86 3.37 -4.49 16.25
N MET A 87 4.31 -4.63 15.32
CA MET A 87 4.88 -5.92 14.98
C MET A 87 5.69 -6.45 16.16
N ARG A 88 5.43 -7.70 16.53
CA ARG A 88 6.20 -8.44 17.54
C ARG A 88 6.86 -9.60 16.84
N LEU A 89 8.16 -9.74 17.03
CA LEU A 89 8.94 -10.85 16.48
C LEU A 89 9.23 -11.86 17.59
N SER A 90 9.25 -13.13 17.22
CA SER A 90 9.73 -14.23 18.06
C SER A 90 10.66 -15.11 17.23
N PRO A 91 11.62 -15.80 17.85
CA PRO A 91 12.41 -16.82 17.17
C PRO A 91 11.49 -17.87 16.52
N ILE A 92 11.88 -18.33 15.32
CA ILE A 92 11.24 -19.48 14.70
C ILE A 92 11.67 -20.76 15.42
N ASP A 93 10.77 -21.73 15.51
CA ASP A 93 11.09 -23.07 15.99
C ASP A 93 12.04 -23.75 14.98
N PRO A 94 13.26 -24.17 15.39
CA PRO A 94 14.21 -24.82 14.49
C PRO A 94 13.66 -26.07 13.81
N GLU A 95 12.72 -26.79 14.44
CA GLU A 95 12.10 -27.98 13.86
C GLU A 95 11.27 -27.65 12.61
N TRP A 96 10.73 -26.43 12.51
CA TRP A 96 9.90 -26.02 11.36
C TRP A 96 10.74 -25.81 10.09
N VAL A 97 12.03 -25.56 10.24
CA VAL A 97 12.97 -25.32 9.13
C VAL A 97 13.97 -26.46 8.91
N ALA A 98 14.07 -27.40 9.85
CA ALA A 98 15.04 -28.51 9.79
C ALA A 98 14.98 -29.28 8.48
N GLY A 99 13.79 -29.71 8.05
CA GLY A 99 13.64 -30.45 6.79
C GLY A 99 14.04 -29.65 5.54
N TRP A 100 13.95 -28.32 5.57
CA TRP A 100 14.43 -27.47 4.47
C TRP A 100 15.95 -27.37 4.48
N ARG A 101 16.57 -27.24 5.66
CA ARG A 101 18.03 -27.25 5.82
C ARG A 101 18.65 -28.56 5.39
N ASP A 102 18.02 -29.69 5.73
CA ASP A 102 18.47 -31.03 5.33
C ASP A 102 18.46 -31.21 3.80
N LEU A 103 17.60 -30.46 3.10
CA LEU A 103 17.56 -30.39 1.63
C LEU A 103 18.54 -29.35 1.05
N GLY A 104 19.32 -28.67 1.89
CA GLY A 104 20.24 -27.60 1.47
C GLY A 104 19.53 -26.31 1.07
N ILE A 105 18.29 -26.09 1.49
CA ILE A 105 17.54 -24.87 1.20
C ILE A 105 17.80 -23.84 2.31
N ASP A 106 18.37 -22.70 1.92
CA ASP A 106 18.61 -21.57 2.81
C ASP A 106 17.32 -20.76 3.02
N LEU A 107 16.93 -20.59 4.28
CA LEU A 107 15.77 -19.79 4.72
C LEU A 107 16.18 -18.65 5.64
N GLU A 108 17.49 -18.37 5.75
CA GLU A 108 18.07 -17.38 6.66
C GLU A 108 18.70 -16.21 5.89
N HIS A 109 19.20 -16.46 4.68
CA HIS A 109 19.77 -15.43 3.82
C HIS A 109 18.88 -15.16 2.60
N PHE A 110 18.53 -13.89 2.42
CA PHE A 110 17.77 -13.42 1.26
C PHE A 110 18.47 -12.22 0.66
N GLU A 111 18.62 -12.24 -0.67
CA GLU A 111 19.22 -11.13 -1.41
C GLU A 111 18.16 -10.11 -1.80
N GLU A 112 18.46 -8.83 -1.59
CA GLU A 112 17.65 -7.73 -2.10
C GLU A 112 18.13 -7.33 -3.51
N GLU A 113 17.17 -6.99 -4.38
CA GLU A 113 17.48 -6.51 -5.71
C GLU A 113 17.27 -5.00 -5.77
N PRO A 114 18.18 -4.25 -6.43
CA PRO A 114 18.01 -2.82 -6.60
C PRO A 114 16.85 -2.47 -7.55
N LEU A 115 16.40 -3.41 -8.37
CA LEU A 115 15.29 -3.26 -9.31
C LEU A 115 14.50 -4.57 -9.37
N TYR A 116 13.23 -4.53 -8.95
CA TYR A 116 12.34 -5.68 -9.13
C TYR A 116 11.55 -5.53 -10.42
N TRP A 117 11.11 -6.65 -11.02
CA TRP A 117 10.22 -6.62 -12.18
C TRP A 117 8.93 -5.83 -11.93
N TYR A 118 8.45 -5.79 -10.68
CA TYR A 118 7.31 -4.95 -10.27
C TYR A 118 7.56 -3.46 -10.53
N ASP A 119 8.79 -3.00 -10.27
CA ASP A 119 9.17 -1.61 -10.52
C ASP A 119 9.16 -1.32 -12.04
N VAL A 120 9.62 -2.27 -12.86
CA VAL A 120 9.58 -2.19 -14.33
C VAL A 120 8.15 -2.09 -14.86
N GLU A 121 7.23 -2.87 -14.30
CA GLU A 121 5.81 -2.80 -14.68
C GLU A 121 5.19 -1.43 -14.34
N VAL A 122 5.55 -0.83 -13.20
CA VAL A 122 5.10 0.54 -12.89
C VAL A 122 5.69 1.56 -13.88
N LEU A 123 6.95 1.40 -14.28
CA LEU A 123 7.56 2.24 -15.32
C LEU A 123 6.82 2.11 -16.65
N ARG A 124 6.42 0.91 -17.07
CA ARG A 124 5.58 0.70 -18.26
C ARG A 124 4.24 1.44 -18.15
N LEU A 125 3.60 1.41 -16.98
CA LEU A 125 2.39 2.19 -16.73
C LEU A 125 2.65 3.71 -16.77
N PHE A 126 3.81 4.18 -16.31
CA PHE A 126 4.21 5.58 -16.44
C PHE A 126 4.42 5.99 -17.90
N ARG A 127 4.97 5.11 -18.74
CA ARG A 127 5.08 5.37 -20.19
C ARG A 127 3.68 5.48 -20.82
N GLU A 128 2.75 4.62 -20.42
CA GLU A 128 1.40 4.59 -20.98
C GLU A 128 0.53 5.77 -20.55
N LYS A 129 0.47 6.09 -19.24
CA LYS A 129 -0.46 7.09 -18.68
C LYS A 129 0.20 8.41 -18.28
N GLY A 130 1.53 8.45 -18.23
CA GLY A 130 2.30 9.55 -17.67
C GLY A 130 2.41 9.47 -16.14
N PRO A 131 3.55 9.87 -15.55
CA PRO A 131 3.74 9.93 -14.09
C PRO A 131 2.64 10.71 -13.35
N ALA A 132 2.16 11.82 -13.92
CA ALA A 132 1.15 12.69 -13.31
C ALA A 132 -0.18 11.99 -13.04
N TYR A 133 -0.56 10.98 -13.84
CA TYR A 133 -1.75 10.17 -13.63
C TYR A 133 -1.75 9.47 -12.25
N PHE A 134 -0.55 9.13 -11.75
CA PHE A 134 -0.36 8.39 -10.50
C PHE A 134 0.01 9.30 -9.32
N ALA A 135 -0.01 10.63 -9.49
CA ALA A 135 0.47 11.57 -8.47
C ALA A 135 -0.15 11.33 -7.08
N ALA A 136 -1.45 11.04 -7.03
CA ALA A 136 -2.16 10.86 -5.77
C ALA A 136 -2.01 9.44 -5.14
N LEU A 137 -1.37 8.47 -5.82
CA LEU A 137 -1.09 7.16 -5.24
C LEU A 137 0.10 7.18 -4.29
N ASP A 138 0.03 6.39 -3.23
CA ASP A 138 1.14 6.15 -2.31
C ASP A 138 2.17 5.18 -2.91
N LEU A 139 2.96 5.69 -3.88
CA LEU A 139 4.05 4.96 -4.55
C LEU A 139 5.32 5.79 -4.77
N TRP A 140 5.33 7.05 -4.32
CA TRP A 140 6.38 8.05 -4.61
C TRP A 140 7.46 8.13 -3.53
N GLU A 141 7.51 7.18 -2.60
CA GLU A 141 8.63 7.06 -1.65
C GLU A 141 9.91 6.52 -2.30
N VAL A 142 9.80 6.01 -3.53
CA VAL A 142 10.91 5.46 -4.31
C VAL A 142 11.43 6.49 -5.30
N ASP A 143 12.74 6.49 -5.51
CA ASP A 143 13.37 7.22 -6.60
C ASP A 143 13.09 6.52 -7.94
N TRP A 144 12.02 6.93 -8.60
CA TRP A 144 11.61 6.38 -9.89
C TRP A 144 12.59 6.70 -11.02
N GLU A 145 13.37 7.78 -10.92
CA GLU A 145 14.42 8.07 -11.90
C GLU A 145 15.58 7.10 -11.76
N GLN A 146 15.99 6.77 -10.53
CA GLN A 146 16.97 5.73 -10.28
C GLN A 146 16.48 4.37 -10.83
N LYS A 147 15.22 4.00 -10.55
CA LYS A 147 14.62 2.77 -11.07
C LYS A 147 14.60 2.72 -12.60
N ARG A 148 14.24 3.83 -13.25
CA ARG A 148 14.24 3.96 -14.72
C ARG A 148 15.64 3.79 -15.31
N ARG A 149 16.67 4.39 -14.70
CA ARG A 149 18.07 4.22 -15.12
C ARG A 149 18.55 2.79 -14.99
N LEU A 150 18.23 2.14 -13.87
CA LEU A 150 18.56 0.72 -13.68
C LEU A 150 17.87 -0.17 -14.71
N ALA A 151 16.58 0.09 -14.98
CA ALA A 151 15.82 -0.68 -15.96
C ALA A 151 16.38 -0.49 -17.38
N SER A 152 16.71 0.75 -17.76
CA SER A 152 17.35 1.06 -19.04
C SER A 152 18.73 0.39 -19.16
N ALA A 153 19.55 0.42 -18.10
CA ALA A 153 20.86 -0.23 -18.08
C ALA A 153 20.78 -1.77 -18.20
N GLN A 154 19.68 -2.37 -17.72
CA GLN A 154 19.39 -3.80 -17.86
C GLN A 154 18.72 -4.15 -19.20
N GLY A 155 18.48 -3.18 -20.08
CA GLY A 155 17.91 -3.41 -21.41
C GLY A 155 16.39 -3.59 -21.42
N TYR A 156 15.68 -3.15 -20.38
CA TYR A 156 14.22 -3.17 -20.41
C TYR A 156 13.67 -2.15 -21.41
N GLU A 157 12.81 -2.63 -22.29
CA GLU A 157 12.06 -1.83 -23.25
C GLU A 157 10.70 -1.39 -22.67
N ASP A 158 10.00 -0.52 -23.40
CA ASP A 158 8.68 0.00 -23.04
C ASP A 158 8.61 0.77 -21.71
N ILE A 159 9.72 1.36 -21.29
CA ILE A 159 9.79 2.28 -20.15
C ILE A 159 9.90 3.75 -20.61
N PRO A 160 9.71 4.75 -19.72
CA PRO A 160 9.87 6.16 -20.06
C PRO A 160 11.31 6.50 -20.47
N GLU A 161 11.45 7.28 -21.54
CA GLU A 161 12.75 7.77 -22.02
C GLU A 161 13.20 9.02 -21.26
N ASP A 162 12.23 9.88 -20.93
CA ASP A 162 12.47 11.13 -20.20
C ASP A 162 12.72 10.88 -18.71
N PRO A 163 13.47 11.78 -18.05
CA PRO A 163 13.64 11.74 -16.61
C PRO A 163 12.31 11.81 -15.86
N ILE A 164 12.15 11.00 -14.83
CA ILE A 164 10.93 10.99 -14.01
C ILE A 164 11.15 11.88 -12.78
N SER A 165 10.37 12.94 -12.67
CA SER A 165 10.26 13.73 -11.45
C SER A 165 8.98 13.38 -10.70
N ASP A 166 9.01 13.48 -9.37
CA ASP A 166 7.82 13.37 -8.51
C ASP A 166 6.78 14.44 -8.91
N PRO A 167 5.64 14.05 -9.50
CA PRO A 167 4.64 14.98 -10.02
C PRO A 167 3.72 15.53 -8.93
N ARG A 168 3.89 15.10 -7.67
CA ARG A 168 3.00 15.50 -6.58
C ARG A 168 3.10 16.98 -6.29
N THR A 169 1.94 17.59 -6.09
CA THR A 169 1.85 18.91 -5.46
C THR A 169 2.27 18.83 -3.99
N TRP A 170 2.47 19.99 -3.35
CA TRP A 170 2.84 20.02 -1.94
C TRP A 170 1.70 19.51 -1.04
N GLU A 171 0.44 19.70 -1.44
CA GLU A 171 -0.74 19.16 -0.75
C GLU A 171 -0.73 17.63 -0.76
N GLN A 172 -0.44 17.03 -1.91
CA GLN A 172 -0.34 15.57 -2.06
C GLN A 172 0.84 15.00 -1.27
N LYS A 173 1.99 15.69 -1.28
CA LYS A 173 3.15 15.33 -0.44
C LYS A 173 2.80 15.37 1.04
N LEU A 174 2.08 16.39 1.49
CA LEU A 174 1.62 16.50 2.88
C LEU A 174 0.62 15.39 3.23
N TYR A 175 -0.31 15.06 2.34
CA TYR A 175 -1.25 13.96 2.52
C TYR A 175 -0.52 12.61 2.63
N HIS A 176 0.45 12.32 1.77
CA HIS A 176 1.22 11.07 1.84
C HIS A 176 2.09 11.02 3.10
N ALA A 177 2.68 12.15 3.50
CA ALA A 177 3.41 12.24 4.77
C ALA A 177 2.49 11.99 5.98
N TYR A 178 1.25 12.48 5.94
CA TYR A 178 0.24 12.17 6.96
C TYR A 178 -0.11 10.68 6.98
N LEU A 179 -0.37 10.08 5.81
CA LEU A 179 -0.64 8.65 5.69
C LEU A 179 0.51 7.81 6.27
N ALA A 180 1.75 8.11 5.90
CA ALA A 180 2.93 7.40 6.39
C ALA A 180 3.12 7.53 7.92
N ARG A 181 2.77 8.68 8.51
CA ARG A 181 3.03 8.97 9.92
C ARG A 181 1.90 8.54 10.87
N PHE A 182 0.65 8.72 10.47
CA PHE A 182 -0.49 8.68 11.40
C PHE A 182 -1.46 7.52 11.21
N GLN A 183 -1.09 6.49 10.45
CA GLN A 183 -1.96 5.33 10.23
C GLN A 183 -2.11 4.39 11.45
N ARG A 184 -2.54 4.88 12.62
CA ARG A 184 -3.54 4.14 13.43
C ARG A 184 -4.84 4.87 13.15
N ASN A 185 -5.81 4.28 12.46
CA ASN A 185 -7.10 4.96 12.37
C ASN A 185 -8.31 4.02 12.25
N PRO A 186 -9.20 4.03 13.26
CA PRO A 186 -10.58 3.58 13.17
C PRO A 186 -11.44 4.73 12.63
N PHE A 187 -11.39 4.99 11.32
CA PHE A 187 -12.10 6.07 10.62
C PHE A 187 -11.42 7.44 10.65
N TRP A 188 -10.93 7.83 9.47
CA TRP A 188 -11.36 9.10 8.91
C TRP A 188 -12.25 8.75 7.73
N ARG A 189 -13.52 9.15 7.67
CA ARG A 189 -14.30 10.27 8.27
C ARG A 189 -14.60 10.18 9.79
N ASP A 190 -14.36 11.19 10.60
CA ASP A 190 -15.26 12.35 10.74
C ASP A 190 -14.61 13.65 10.24
N PRO A 191 -15.08 14.31 9.17
CA PRO A 191 -14.48 15.46 8.49
C PRO A 191 -13.78 16.56 9.33
N GLY A 192 -14.07 16.72 10.63
CA GLY A 192 -13.68 17.83 11.52
C GLY A 192 -12.20 18.27 11.67
N ASP A 193 -11.20 17.46 11.31
CA ASP A 193 -9.76 17.73 11.59
C ASP A 193 -8.98 18.03 10.31
N ILE A 194 -9.41 17.48 9.15
CA ILE A 194 -9.09 18.10 7.85
C ILE A 194 -9.60 19.53 7.89
N LEU A 195 -10.79 19.70 8.43
CA LEU A 195 -11.36 20.98 8.76
C LEU A 195 -10.36 21.72 9.71
N ARG A 196 -10.05 21.33 10.95
CA ARG A 196 -9.07 22.07 11.81
C ARG A 196 -7.69 22.38 11.22
N LEU A 197 -7.08 21.51 10.41
CA LEU A 197 -5.80 21.76 9.73
C LEU A 197 -5.96 22.65 8.51
N ALA A 198 -7.01 22.41 7.72
CA ALA A 198 -7.45 23.35 6.71
C ALA A 198 -7.80 24.68 7.34
N ASP A 199 -8.20 24.77 8.61
CA ASP A 199 -8.45 26.01 9.30
C ASP A 199 -7.28 26.60 10.05
N LEU A 200 -6.24 25.87 10.41
CA LEU A 200 -4.96 26.51 10.68
C LEU A 200 -4.36 27.10 9.39
N GLY A 201 -4.47 26.36 8.28
CA GLY A 201 -4.07 26.78 6.94
C GLY A 201 -4.93 27.93 6.38
N LEU A 202 -6.25 27.85 6.57
CA LEU A 202 -7.25 28.83 6.16
C LEU A 202 -7.31 29.98 7.15
N ARG A 203 -7.02 29.85 8.45
CA ARG A 203 -6.83 31.01 9.34
C ARG A 203 -5.57 31.78 8.98
N LYS A 204 -4.51 31.10 8.54
CA LYS A 204 -3.30 31.74 8.00
C LYS A 204 -3.54 32.39 6.64
N LEU A 205 -4.22 31.70 5.71
CA LEU A 205 -4.66 32.28 4.44
C LEU A 205 -5.64 33.42 4.69
N ALA A 206 -6.72 33.24 5.46
CA ALA A 206 -7.74 34.22 5.80
C ALA A 206 -7.21 35.44 6.56
N LYS A 207 -6.15 35.31 7.39
CA LYS A 207 -5.41 36.48 7.90
C LYS A 207 -4.65 37.22 6.79
N GLY A 208 -4.15 36.50 5.79
CA GLY A 208 -3.47 37.06 4.61
C GLY A 208 -4.38 37.62 3.52
N ILE A 209 -5.63 37.17 3.41
CA ILE A 209 -6.66 37.61 2.43
C ILE A 209 -7.92 38.24 3.06
N GLY A 210 -7.96 38.44 4.38
CA GLY A 210 -9.03 39.17 5.11
C GLY A 210 -10.31 38.39 5.45
N LEU A 211 -10.35 37.07 5.29
CA LEU A 211 -11.51 36.23 5.65
C LEU A 211 -11.62 36.04 7.17
N ARG A 212 -12.86 35.99 7.72
CA ARG A 212 -13.09 35.86 9.18
C ARG A 212 -13.39 34.41 9.57
N ARG A 213 -13.05 33.98 10.79
CA ARG A 213 -13.27 32.61 11.32
C ARG A 213 -14.72 32.09 11.12
N ALA A 214 -15.71 32.97 11.26
CA ALA A 214 -17.11 32.64 11.00
C ALA A 214 -17.39 32.12 9.58
N HIS A 215 -16.52 32.42 8.61
CA HIS A 215 -16.60 31.94 7.23
C HIS A 215 -16.06 30.50 7.11
N LEU A 216 -15.00 30.17 7.86
CA LEU A 216 -14.36 28.85 7.88
C LEU A 216 -15.20 27.82 8.64
N GLU A 217 -15.87 28.26 9.70
CA GLU A 217 -16.86 27.44 10.43
C GLU A 217 -18.12 27.17 9.58
N ARG A 218 -18.55 28.13 8.74
CA ARG A 218 -19.70 27.96 7.83
C ARG A 218 -19.41 26.97 6.68
N LEU A 219 -18.15 26.82 6.28
CA LEU A 219 -17.66 25.80 5.32
C LEU A 219 -17.35 24.45 6.00
N GLY A 220 -17.61 24.35 7.30
CA GLY A 220 -17.33 23.19 8.11
C GLY A 220 -15.86 23.02 8.43
N LEU A 221 -14.93 23.82 7.88
CA LEU A 221 -13.48 23.71 7.99
C LEU A 221 -12.94 23.88 9.42
N LEU A 222 -13.72 23.74 10.49
CA LEU A 222 -13.21 23.55 11.84
C LEU A 222 -14.05 22.57 12.65
N ALA A 223 -13.42 21.68 13.41
CA ALA A 223 -14.12 21.00 14.50
C ALA A 223 -14.17 21.86 15.78
N ALA A 224 -15.37 21.93 16.36
CA ALA A 224 -15.64 22.58 17.63
C ALA A 224 -14.87 21.92 18.79
N ASP A 225 -14.46 22.71 19.78
CA ASP A 225 -13.64 22.24 20.89
C ASP A 225 -14.45 21.29 21.81
N ARG A 226 -13.91 20.10 22.10
CA ARG A 226 -14.49 19.15 23.06
C ARG A 226 -13.94 19.43 24.47
N GLN A 227 -14.81 19.50 25.47
CA GLN A 227 -14.40 19.62 26.88
C GLN A 227 -13.86 18.30 27.44
N PRO A 228 -12.91 18.33 28.39
CA PRO A 228 -12.27 17.14 28.94
C PRO A 228 -13.20 16.29 29.82
N SER A 229 -13.04 14.97 29.72
CA SER A 229 -13.84 13.96 30.45
C SER A 229 -13.50 13.92 31.95
N PRO A 230 -14.50 13.87 32.85
CA PRO A 230 -14.28 13.45 34.25
C PRO A 230 -13.95 11.95 34.34
N LYS A 231 -13.19 11.59 35.38
CA LYS A 231 -12.66 10.25 35.70
C LYS A 231 -13.76 9.26 36.14
N GLU A 232 -13.46 7.98 35.94
CA GLU A 232 -14.21 6.79 36.38
C GLU A 232 -14.48 6.78 37.89
N GLU A 233 -15.71 6.43 38.30
CA GLU A 233 -16.00 5.75 39.56
C GLU A 233 -17.32 4.95 39.44
N ALA A 234 -17.23 3.67 39.85
CA ALA A 234 -18.24 2.62 40.07
C ALA A 234 -18.88 1.93 38.84
#